data_AF-A0A841JN72-F1
#
_entry.id   AF-A0A841JN72-F1
#
_cell.length_a   1.000
_cell.length_b   1.000
_cell.length_c   1.000
_cell.angle_alpha   90.00
_cell.angle_beta   90.00
_cell.angle_gamma   90.00
#
_symmetry.space_group_name_H-M   'P 1'
#
loop_
_entity.id
_entity.type
_entity.pdbx_description
1 polymer ?
#
loop_
_entity_poly.entity_id
_entity_poly.type
_entity_poly.pdbx_seq_one_letter_code
_entity_poly.pdbx_strand_id
1 'polypeptide(L)'
;MRHTDRLQLFLNEVFKNNNEISTANGPDLVIQHVRKERIQIAEDIHQLVFNLGGDKSRTEMLIGDIQNEIALFSDSYFQLLLTDQQDGSEISPSSTAIIVETVLTEMNMLYKTLMENYPVSFNRDLPVPLSFRNRQLIALSQQTEVMLYELKNQDMNEALVSLLEAYFDKSGKSSSFSLVTSREIDYYMLVAEHLYRLVQSCPVANFEDRLFRELIYLNFNSLPLINHYLKQIQLNYDQVENYQGELIKLIIDLRNLKSLPVHPRFVFQPGGISLKEILCGAITEEITCVEHLQRIQGGLL
;
A
#
# COMPACT_ATOMS: atom_id res chain seq x y z
N MET A 1 28.94 -12.11 -13.10
CA MET A 1 29.11 -10.81 -12.41
C MET A 1 27.71 -10.28 -12.22
N ARG A 2 27.29 -10.03 -10.98
CA ARG A 2 25.93 -9.54 -10.68
C ARG A 2 25.75 -8.15 -11.29
N HIS A 3 24.52 -7.78 -11.62
CA HIS A 3 24.26 -6.49 -12.28
C HIS A 3 24.51 -5.32 -11.35
N THR A 4 24.29 -5.53 -10.05
CA THR A 4 24.65 -4.58 -8.99
C THR A 4 26.13 -4.58 -8.64
N ASP A 5 26.92 -5.60 -8.99
CA ASP A 5 28.38 -5.62 -8.72
C ASP A 5 29.08 -4.45 -9.44
N ARG A 6 28.65 -4.10 -10.65
CA ARG A 6 29.22 -2.98 -11.41
C ARG A 6 28.98 -1.64 -10.70
N LEU A 7 27.76 -1.44 -10.23
CA LEU A 7 27.35 -0.27 -9.48
C LEU A 7 28.02 -0.20 -8.10
N GLN A 8 28.18 -1.35 -7.44
CA GLN A 8 28.90 -1.48 -6.19
C GLN A 8 30.39 -1.22 -6.35
N LEU A 9 31.02 -1.72 -7.42
CA LEU A 9 32.42 -1.44 -7.75
C LEU A 9 32.61 0.04 -8.05
N PHE A 10 31.75 0.63 -8.88
CA PHE A 10 31.76 2.05 -9.17
C PHE A 10 31.61 2.89 -7.89
N LEU A 11 30.63 2.57 -7.04
CA LEU A 11 30.41 3.32 -5.81
C LEU A 11 31.54 3.10 -4.80
N ASN A 12 32.08 1.88 -4.68
CA ASN A 12 33.26 1.64 -3.86
C ASN A 12 34.49 2.43 -4.35
N GLU A 13 34.67 2.59 -5.66
CA GLU A 13 35.72 3.46 -6.21
C GLU A 13 35.45 4.94 -5.91
N VAL A 14 34.22 5.41 -6.07
CA VAL A 14 33.81 6.77 -5.72
C VAL A 14 34.03 7.06 -4.23
N PHE A 15 33.62 6.16 -3.34
CA PHE A 15 33.78 6.33 -1.88
C PHE A 15 35.23 6.16 -1.42
N LYS A 16 36.05 5.31 -2.08
CA LYS A 16 37.49 5.23 -1.81
C LYS A 16 38.23 6.49 -2.26
N ASN A 17 37.79 7.11 -3.35
CA ASN A 17 38.43 8.31 -3.93
C ASN A 17 37.78 9.62 -3.45
N ASN A 18 36.82 9.58 -2.53
CA ASN A 18 36.03 10.75 -2.10
C ASN A 18 36.88 11.85 -1.46
N ASN A 19 38.04 11.53 -0.88
CA ASN A 19 38.98 12.55 -0.38
C ASN A 19 39.61 13.40 -1.51
N GLU A 20 39.74 12.85 -2.72
CA GLU A 20 40.32 13.54 -3.89
C GLU A 20 39.25 14.17 -4.79
N ILE A 21 38.06 13.57 -4.89
CA ILE A 21 36.99 14.04 -5.77
C ILE A 21 36.16 15.17 -5.13
N SER A 22 35.96 15.13 -3.81
CA SER A 22 35.19 16.15 -3.06
C SER A 22 35.93 17.50 -2.96
N THR A 23 37.26 17.50 -3.09
CA THR A 23 38.09 18.71 -2.91
C THR A 23 38.31 19.51 -4.21
N ALA A 24 38.11 18.93 -5.39
CA ALA A 24 38.40 19.60 -6.68
C ALA A 24 37.17 19.99 -7.51
N ASN A 25 36.07 19.23 -7.49
CA ASN A 25 34.95 19.41 -8.44
C ASN A 25 33.52 19.37 -7.83
N GLY A 26 33.39 19.21 -6.51
CA GLY A 26 32.09 19.11 -5.84
C GLY A 26 31.32 17.81 -6.13
N PRO A 27 30.13 17.60 -5.51
CA PRO A 27 29.36 16.36 -5.63
C PRO A 27 28.71 16.16 -7.02
N ASP A 28 28.59 17.23 -7.83
CA ASP A 28 27.82 17.22 -9.08
C ASP A 28 28.33 16.23 -10.12
N LEU A 29 29.66 16.12 -10.29
CA LEU A 29 30.24 15.15 -11.23
C LEU A 29 29.90 13.71 -10.81
N VAL A 30 29.99 13.41 -9.51
CA VAL A 30 29.65 12.09 -8.97
C VAL A 30 28.17 11.79 -9.22
N ILE A 31 27.29 12.75 -8.95
CA ILE A 31 25.84 12.64 -9.19
C ILE A 31 25.54 12.32 -10.66
N GLN A 32 26.19 13.00 -11.60
CA GLN A 32 26.02 12.74 -13.03
C GLN A 32 26.46 11.33 -13.42
N HIS A 33 27.56 10.84 -12.85
CA HIS A 33 28.03 9.47 -13.11
C HIS A 33 27.07 8.41 -12.54
N VAL A 34 26.57 8.59 -11.31
CA VAL A 34 25.57 7.68 -10.72
C VAL A 34 24.33 7.58 -11.62
N ARG A 35 23.83 8.72 -12.11
CA ARG A 35 22.69 8.76 -13.05
C ARG A 35 22.96 8.01 -14.34
N LYS A 36 24.16 8.21 -14.93
CA LYS A 36 24.58 7.54 -16.16
C LYS A 36 24.67 6.04 -15.98
N GLU A 37 25.26 5.57 -14.89
CA GLU A 37 25.34 4.14 -14.59
C GLU A 37 23.95 3.53 -14.37
N ARG A 38 23.03 4.23 -13.69
CA ARG A 38 21.63 3.77 -13.57
C ARG A 38 20.94 3.59 -14.94
N ILE A 39 21.18 4.49 -15.90
CA ILE A 39 20.65 4.32 -17.28
C ILE A 39 21.22 3.06 -17.91
N GLN A 40 22.55 2.90 -17.86
CA GLN A 40 23.22 1.77 -18.47
C GLN A 40 22.73 0.44 -17.88
N ILE A 41 22.56 0.37 -16.56
CA ILE A 41 22.03 -0.82 -15.89
C ILE A 41 20.61 -1.14 -16.38
N ALA A 42 19.73 -0.14 -16.52
CA ALA A 42 18.39 -0.35 -17.02
C ALA A 42 18.38 -0.88 -18.48
N GLU A 43 19.25 -0.36 -19.34
CA GLU A 43 19.43 -0.83 -20.71
C GLU A 43 19.99 -2.25 -20.77
N ASP A 44 20.98 -2.56 -19.94
CA ASP A 44 21.59 -3.90 -19.84
C ASP A 44 20.53 -4.93 -19.40
N ILE A 45 19.71 -4.60 -18.39
CA ILE A 45 18.60 -5.44 -17.95
C ILE A 45 17.61 -5.68 -19.08
N HIS A 46 17.26 -4.63 -19.83
CA HIS A 46 16.35 -4.76 -20.97
C HIS A 46 16.89 -5.69 -22.05
N GLN A 47 18.17 -5.55 -22.41
CA GLN A 47 18.82 -6.43 -23.37
C GLN A 47 18.87 -7.87 -22.89
N LEU A 48 19.12 -8.11 -21.59
CA LEU A 48 19.12 -9.44 -21.03
C LEU A 48 17.75 -10.10 -21.11
N VAL A 49 16.70 -9.38 -20.71
CA VAL A 49 15.32 -9.88 -20.83
C VAL A 49 14.96 -10.16 -22.30
N PHE A 50 15.36 -9.29 -23.23
CA PHE A 50 15.18 -9.53 -24.66
C PHE A 50 15.88 -10.81 -25.14
N ASN A 51 17.12 -11.02 -24.71
CA ASN A 51 17.93 -12.20 -25.05
C ASN A 51 17.38 -13.51 -24.46
N LEU A 52 16.50 -13.45 -23.45
CA LEU A 52 15.78 -14.63 -22.94
C LEU A 52 14.67 -15.11 -23.89
N GLY A 53 14.37 -14.37 -24.96
CA GLY A 53 13.49 -14.84 -26.04
C GLY A 53 12.05 -15.08 -25.62
N GLY A 54 11.57 -14.42 -24.56
CA GLY A 54 10.21 -14.58 -24.05
C GLY A 54 10.00 -15.76 -23.08
N ASP A 55 11.07 -16.40 -22.63
CA ASP A 55 11.00 -17.39 -21.55
C ASP A 55 10.55 -16.72 -20.24
N LYS A 56 9.27 -16.91 -19.88
CA LYS A 56 8.64 -16.28 -18.72
C LYS A 56 9.31 -16.67 -17.41
N SER A 57 9.61 -17.96 -17.22
CA SER A 57 10.17 -18.47 -15.97
C SER A 57 11.59 -17.93 -15.75
N ARG A 58 12.41 -17.89 -16.81
CA ARG A 58 13.75 -17.30 -16.72
C ARG A 58 13.69 -15.79 -16.52
N THR A 59 12.71 -15.11 -17.12
CA THR A 59 12.51 -13.66 -16.92
C THR A 59 12.09 -13.35 -15.49
N GLU A 60 11.14 -14.09 -14.93
CA GLU A 60 10.73 -14.00 -13.52
C GLU A 60 11.91 -14.20 -12.56
N MET A 61 12.72 -15.24 -12.80
CA MET A 61 13.91 -15.50 -11.98
C MET A 61 14.92 -14.34 -12.06
N LEU A 62 15.25 -13.87 -13.28
CA LEU A 62 16.17 -12.76 -13.48
C LEU A 62 15.68 -11.47 -12.80
N ILE A 63 14.41 -11.10 -12.99
CA ILE A 63 13.84 -9.88 -12.39
C ILE A 63 13.82 -10.01 -10.86
N GLY A 64 13.44 -11.17 -10.33
CA GLY A 64 13.46 -11.43 -8.88
C GLY A 64 14.87 -11.32 -8.28
N ASP A 65 15.89 -11.85 -8.96
CA ASP A 65 17.29 -11.74 -8.52
C ASP A 65 17.74 -10.27 -8.48
N ILE A 66 17.44 -9.51 -9.53
CA ILE A 66 17.76 -8.07 -9.59
C ILE A 66 17.01 -7.28 -8.50
N GLN A 67 15.74 -7.60 -8.22
CA GLN A 67 14.98 -6.96 -7.14
C GLN A 67 15.67 -7.13 -5.78
N ASN A 68 16.10 -8.36 -5.47
CA ASN A 68 16.82 -8.66 -4.23
C ASN A 68 18.16 -7.93 -4.16
N GLU A 69 18.90 -7.90 -5.27
CA GLU A 69 20.17 -7.18 -5.36
C GLU A 69 19.99 -5.68 -5.09
N ILE A 70 19.01 -5.02 -5.72
CA ILE A 70 18.71 -3.60 -5.49
C ILE A 70 18.33 -3.35 -4.04
N ALA A 71 17.49 -4.21 -3.44
CA ALA A 71 17.09 -4.09 -2.05
C ALA A 71 18.28 -4.16 -1.09
N LEU A 72 19.09 -5.23 -1.19
CA LEU A 72 20.29 -5.40 -0.35
C LEU A 72 21.27 -4.23 -0.48
N PHE A 73 21.47 -3.76 -1.71
CA PHE A 73 22.38 -2.66 -2.00
C PHE A 73 21.87 -1.34 -1.42
N SER A 74 20.62 -0.98 -1.72
CA SER A 74 19.97 0.22 -1.16
C SER A 74 19.97 0.20 0.36
N ASP A 75 19.66 -0.94 0.98
CA ASP A 75 19.58 -1.05 2.44
C ASP A 75 20.92 -0.79 3.10
N SER A 76 22.01 -1.28 2.50
CA SER A 76 23.37 -1.03 2.97
C SER A 76 23.69 0.47 3.01
N TYR A 77 23.36 1.22 1.95
CA TYR A 77 23.55 2.68 1.91
C TYR A 77 22.59 3.44 2.80
N PHE A 78 21.37 2.94 2.98
CA PHE A 78 20.39 3.56 3.86
C PHE A 78 20.87 3.51 5.31
N GLN A 79 21.48 2.39 5.75
CA GLN A 79 22.08 2.29 7.08
C GLN A 79 23.26 3.26 7.29
N LEU A 80 24.08 3.47 6.25
CA LEU A 80 25.16 4.48 6.30
C LEU A 80 24.59 5.89 6.52
N LEU A 81 23.53 6.25 5.80
CA LEU A 81 22.87 7.55 5.95
C LEU A 81 22.30 7.76 7.36
N LEU A 82 21.71 6.73 7.96
CA LEU A 82 21.15 6.80 9.31
C LEU A 82 22.25 6.97 10.39
N THR A 83 23.43 6.39 10.17
CA THR A 83 24.55 6.49 11.11
C THR A 83 25.11 7.91 11.14
N ASP A 84 25.26 8.56 9.97
CA ASP A 84 25.73 9.95 9.86
C ASP A 84 24.76 10.97 10.49
N GLN A 85 23.46 10.67 10.54
CA GLN A 85 22.44 11.57 11.13
C GLN A 85 22.41 11.53 12.67
N GLN A 86 22.95 10.49 13.31
CA GLN A 86 22.94 10.37 14.78
C GLN A 86 24.03 11.20 15.48
N ASP A 87 25.05 11.65 14.74
CA ASP A 87 26.18 12.44 15.29
C ASP A 87 25.87 13.94 15.49
N GLY A 88 24.61 14.36 15.34
CA GLY A 88 24.08 15.60 15.95
C GLY A 88 24.62 16.93 15.41
N SER A 89 25.38 16.95 14.31
CA SER A 89 25.80 18.21 13.71
C SER A 89 24.68 18.80 12.83
N GLU A 90 23.99 19.84 13.31
CA GLU A 90 22.99 20.68 12.59
C GLU A 90 23.61 21.52 11.44
N ILE A 91 24.72 21.08 10.87
CA ILE A 91 25.45 21.77 9.82
C ILE A 91 25.20 21.00 8.53
N SER A 92 24.89 21.74 7.45
CA SER A 92 24.71 21.29 6.05
C SER A 92 25.12 19.84 5.76
N PRO A 93 24.26 19.03 5.11
CA PRO A 93 24.59 17.63 4.82
C PRO A 93 25.96 17.52 4.17
N SER A 94 26.79 16.62 4.69
CA SER A 94 28.14 16.39 4.16
C SER A 94 28.05 16.03 2.67
N SER A 95 29.08 16.33 1.88
CA SER A 95 29.13 15.90 0.47
C SER A 95 28.88 14.39 0.32
N THR A 96 29.31 13.60 1.32
CA THR A 96 29.05 12.15 1.40
C THR A 96 27.56 11.85 1.55
N ALA A 97 26.85 12.52 2.46
CA ALA A 97 25.41 12.34 2.65
C ALA A 97 24.61 12.67 1.38
N ILE A 98 24.99 13.75 0.68
CA ILE A 98 24.37 14.14 -0.61
C ILE A 98 24.58 13.04 -1.68
N ILE A 99 25.80 12.49 -1.76
CA ILE A 99 26.11 11.40 -2.70
C ILE A 99 25.31 10.14 -2.34
N VAL A 100 25.26 9.75 -1.06
CA VAL A 100 24.50 8.59 -0.59
C VAL A 100 23.00 8.75 -0.89
N GLU A 101 22.43 9.92 -0.60
CA GLU A 101 21.02 10.20 -0.90
C GLU A 101 20.72 10.15 -2.41
N THR A 102 21.66 10.61 -3.23
CA THR A 102 21.57 10.49 -4.69
C THR A 102 21.57 9.02 -5.10
N VAL A 103 22.49 8.20 -4.58
CA VAL A 103 22.53 6.76 -4.86
C VAL A 103 21.21 6.08 -4.51
N LEU A 104 20.68 6.32 -3.31
CA LEU A 104 19.40 5.78 -2.88
C LEU A 104 18.26 6.20 -3.81
N THR A 105 18.27 7.46 -4.26
CA THR A 105 17.29 7.99 -5.21
C THR A 105 17.33 7.25 -6.54
N GLU A 106 18.52 7.06 -7.10
CA GLU A 106 18.69 6.36 -8.38
C GLU A 106 18.38 4.85 -8.26
N MET A 107 18.67 4.22 -7.11
CA MET A 107 18.24 2.84 -6.84
C MET A 107 16.72 2.70 -6.82
N ASN A 108 16.04 3.64 -6.17
CA ASN A 108 14.58 3.66 -6.10
C ASN A 108 13.95 3.86 -7.50
N MET A 109 14.58 4.67 -8.35
CA MET A 109 14.17 4.81 -9.75
C MET A 109 14.38 3.51 -10.55
N LEU A 110 15.49 2.82 -10.34
CA LEU A 110 15.73 1.54 -11.00
C LEU A 110 14.71 0.48 -10.55
N TYR A 111 14.45 0.37 -9.24
CA TYR A 111 13.42 -0.52 -8.69
C TYR A 111 12.04 -0.26 -9.31
N LYS A 112 11.65 1.03 -9.38
CA LYS A 112 10.39 1.45 -10.02
C LYS A 112 10.35 1.10 -11.51
N THR A 113 11.46 1.27 -12.21
CA THR A 113 11.59 0.88 -13.63
C THR A 113 11.31 -0.61 -13.84
N LEU A 114 11.79 -1.48 -12.94
CA LEU A 114 11.49 -2.91 -13.00
C LEU A 114 9.99 -3.19 -12.80
N MET A 115 9.39 -2.52 -11.83
CA MET A 115 7.97 -2.66 -11.50
C MET A 115 7.06 -2.25 -12.66
N GLU A 116 7.41 -1.19 -13.38
CA GLU A 116 6.62 -0.63 -14.48
C GLU A 116 6.83 -1.40 -15.80
N ASN A 117 8.06 -1.78 -16.12
CA ASN A 117 8.38 -2.40 -17.40
C ASN A 117 8.18 -3.93 -17.42
N TYR A 118 8.23 -4.58 -16.25
CA TYR A 118 8.11 -6.04 -16.14
C TYR A 118 6.99 -6.47 -15.16
N PRO A 119 5.76 -5.93 -15.25
CA PRO A 119 4.73 -6.12 -14.22
C PRO A 119 4.28 -7.57 -14.04
N VAL A 120 4.44 -8.42 -15.06
CA VAL A 120 4.12 -9.86 -15.00
C VAL A 120 5.23 -10.65 -14.30
N SER A 121 6.49 -10.25 -14.48
CA SER A 121 7.66 -10.94 -13.95
C SER A 121 8.17 -10.37 -12.63
N PHE A 122 7.68 -9.18 -12.25
CA PHE A 122 8.03 -8.50 -11.02
C PHE A 122 7.36 -9.17 -9.81
N ASN A 123 8.17 -9.63 -8.86
CA ASN A 123 7.66 -10.27 -7.66
C ASN A 123 7.26 -9.21 -6.62
N ARG A 124 5.94 -9.02 -6.46
CA ARG A 124 5.36 -8.04 -5.52
C ARG A 124 5.36 -8.48 -4.05
N ASP A 125 5.75 -9.72 -3.78
CA ASP A 125 5.82 -10.31 -2.44
C ASP A 125 7.23 -10.26 -1.83
N LEU A 126 8.23 -9.81 -2.61
CA LEU A 126 9.56 -9.58 -2.08
C LEU A 126 9.61 -8.29 -1.25
N PRO A 127 10.48 -8.23 -0.23
CA PRO A 127 10.76 -6.99 0.48
C PRO A 127 11.20 -5.88 -0.48
N VAL A 128 10.66 -4.69 -0.30
CA VAL A 128 11.12 -3.49 -1.01
C VAL A 128 12.39 -2.93 -0.35
N PRO A 129 13.22 -2.17 -1.10
CA PRO A 129 14.31 -1.41 -0.50
C PRO A 129 13.81 -0.51 0.65
N LEU A 130 14.53 -0.44 1.77
CA LEU A 130 14.18 0.38 2.93
C LEU A 130 14.06 1.86 2.59
N SER A 131 14.94 2.37 1.71
CA SER A 131 14.89 3.76 1.27
C SER A 131 13.64 4.05 0.43
N PHE A 132 13.23 3.11 -0.43
CA PHE A 132 11.97 3.17 -1.17
C PHE A 132 10.79 3.16 -0.20
N ARG A 133 10.74 2.17 0.69
CA ARG A 133 9.72 2.03 1.73
C ARG A 133 9.55 3.32 2.50
N ASN A 134 10.64 3.86 3.07
CA ASN A 134 10.58 5.04 3.91
C ASN A 134 9.99 6.25 3.16
N ARG A 135 10.38 6.46 1.89
CA ARG A 135 9.80 7.52 1.05
C ARG A 135 8.29 7.33 0.84
N GLN A 136 7.86 6.11 0.55
CA GLN A 136 6.44 5.81 0.37
C GLN A 136 5.66 5.99 1.67
N LEU A 137 6.22 5.58 2.81
CA LEU A 137 5.59 5.78 4.12
C LEU A 137 5.45 7.28 4.46
N ILE A 138 6.45 8.11 4.14
CA ILE A 138 6.36 9.57 4.31
C ILE A 138 5.26 10.17 3.44
N ALA A 139 5.20 9.78 2.16
CA ALA A 139 4.17 10.27 1.24
C ALA A 139 2.76 9.83 1.68
N LEU A 140 2.59 8.54 1.99
CA LEU A 140 1.36 7.98 2.56
C LEU A 140 0.96 8.74 3.83
N SER A 141 1.93 9.02 4.69
CA SER A 141 1.74 9.71 5.95
C SER A 141 1.14 11.10 5.78
N GLN A 142 1.71 11.91 4.87
CA GLN A 142 1.21 13.25 4.59
C GLN A 142 -0.22 13.20 4.03
N GLN A 143 -0.47 12.27 3.12
CA GLN A 143 -1.77 12.11 2.50
C GLN A 143 -2.83 11.63 3.49
N THR A 144 -2.48 10.70 4.39
CA THR A 144 -3.42 10.17 5.38
C THR A 144 -3.75 11.16 6.47
N GLU A 145 -2.80 12.02 6.87
CA GLU A 145 -3.07 13.12 7.81
C GLU A 145 -4.14 14.07 7.29
N VAL A 146 -4.00 14.53 6.04
CA VAL A 146 -4.98 15.43 5.42
C VAL A 146 -6.33 14.75 5.29
N MET A 147 -6.36 13.51 4.79
CA MET A 147 -7.60 12.74 4.68
C MET A 147 -8.30 12.57 6.02
N LEU A 148 -7.59 12.13 7.07
CA LEU A 148 -8.18 11.87 8.39
C LEU A 148 -8.69 13.16 9.07
N TYR A 149 -7.97 14.27 8.90
CA TYR A 149 -8.43 15.58 9.38
C TYR A 149 -9.78 15.95 8.76
N GLU A 150 -9.91 15.82 7.46
CA GLU A 150 -11.16 16.13 6.77
C GLU A 150 -12.29 15.17 7.15
N LEU A 151 -12.03 13.86 7.25
CA LEU A 151 -13.02 12.86 7.68
C LEU A 151 -13.63 13.21 9.05
N LYS A 152 -12.82 13.70 9.99
CA LYS A 152 -13.28 14.14 11.32
C LYS A 152 -14.22 15.35 11.25
N ASN A 153 -14.05 16.21 10.24
CA ASN A 153 -14.84 17.42 10.09
C ASN A 153 -16.18 17.18 9.37
N GLN A 154 -16.44 15.97 8.86
CA GLN A 154 -17.66 15.65 8.10
C GLN A 154 -18.82 15.05 8.93
N ASP A 155 -18.83 15.22 10.26
CA ASP A 155 -19.88 14.68 11.17
C ASP A 155 -20.14 13.17 10.97
N MET A 156 -19.07 12.44 10.70
CA MET A 156 -19.09 11.01 10.43
C MET A 156 -19.23 10.17 11.70
N ASN A 157 -19.66 8.91 11.53
CA ASN A 157 -19.58 7.91 12.60
C ASN A 157 -18.14 7.82 13.18
N GLU A 158 -18.00 8.27 14.42
CA GLU A 158 -16.72 8.34 15.14
C GLU A 158 -16.01 6.99 15.23
N ALA A 159 -16.77 5.88 15.32
CA ALA A 159 -16.20 4.55 15.38
C ALA A 159 -15.56 4.14 14.04
N LEU A 160 -16.15 4.55 12.91
CA LEU A 160 -15.59 4.29 11.58
C LEU A 160 -14.35 5.15 11.33
N VAL A 161 -14.37 6.42 11.74
CA VAL A 161 -13.19 7.30 11.67
C VAL A 161 -12.06 6.73 12.51
N SER A 162 -12.33 6.36 13.77
CA SER A 162 -11.34 5.76 14.69
C SER A 162 -10.72 4.48 14.11
N LEU A 163 -11.50 3.70 13.36
CA LEU A 163 -11.03 2.48 12.71
C LEU A 163 -10.06 2.79 11.57
N LEU A 164 -10.40 3.77 10.72
CA LEU A 164 -9.51 4.25 9.66
C LEU A 164 -8.24 4.88 10.24
N GLU A 165 -8.35 5.62 11.35
CA GLU A 165 -7.19 6.15 12.07
C GLU A 165 -6.26 5.04 12.56
N ALA A 166 -6.81 4.02 13.24
CA ALA A 166 -6.03 2.89 13.72
C ALA A 166 -5.35 2.13 12.57
N TYR A 167 -6.00 2.06 11.41
CA TYR A 167 -5.44 1.44 10.21
C TYR A 167 -4.23 2.20 9.64
N PHE A 168 -4.29 3.54 9.68
CA PHE A 168 -3.21 4.41 9.23
C PHE A 168 -2.27 4.88 10.35
N ASP A 169 -2.41 4.36 11.58
CA ASP A 169 -1.61 4.79 12.72
C ASP A 169 -0.12 4.47 12.53
N LYS A 170 0.69 5.52 12.66
CA LYS A 170 2.14 5.54 12.46
C LYS A 170 2.91 5.30 13.76
N SER A 171 2.22 5.24 14.91
CA SER A 171 2.86 5.18 16.22
C SER A 171 3.63 3.87 16.50
N GLY A 172 3.58 2.90 15.58
CA GLY A 172 4.21 1.59 15.72
C GLY A 172 3.53 0.69 16.76
N LYS A 173 2.40 1.13 17.35
CA LYS A 173 1.61 0.34 18.30
C LYS A 173 0.68 -0.65 17.59
N SER A 174 0.27 -0.37 16.37
CA SER A 174 -0.36 -1.34 15.48
C SER A 174 0.71 -1.98 14.58
N SER A 175 0.66 -3.30 14.44
CA SER A 175 1.54 -4.07 13.54
C SER A 175 1.37 -3.72 12.04
N SER A 176 0.49 -2.78 11.71
CA SER A 176 0.02 -2.43 10.36
C SER A 176 1.05 -1.63 9.54
N PHE A 177 2.03 -0.99 10.16
CA PHE A 177 3.06 -0.19 9.47
C PHE A 177 4.35 -0.97 9.15
N SER A 178 4.34 -2.29 9.32
CA SER A 178 5.36 -3.17 8.73
C SER A 178 5.07 -3.45 7.25
N LEU A 179 4.79 -2.41 6.46
CA LEU A 179 4.65 -2.57 5.00
C LEU A 179 6.03 -2.97 4.45
N VAL A 180 6.21 -4.26 4.19
CA VAL A 180 7.50 -4.84 3.79
C VAL A 180 7.56 -5.00 2.29
N THR A 181 6.44 -5.30 1.65
CA THR A 181 6.36 -5.69 0.25
C THR A 181 5.77 -4.59 -0.63
N SER A 182 6.01 -4.65 -1.93
CA SER A 182 5.45 -3.65 -2.86
C SER A 182 3.93 -3.78 -2.97
N ARG A 183 3.39 -5.01 -2.84
CA ARG A 183 1.95 -5.26 -2.82
C ARG A 183 1.26 -4.52 -1.69
N GLU A 184 1.82 -4.60 -0.48
CA GLU A 184 1.28 -3.92 0.71
C GLU A 184 1.33 -2.40 0.52
N ILE A 185 2.47 -1.86 0.10
CA ILE A 185 2.62 -0.41 -0.13
C ILE A 185 1.63 0.08 -1.19
N ASP A 186 1.54 -0.59 -2.34
CA ASP A 186 0.62 -0.22 -3.43
C ASP A 186 -0.84 -0.23 -2.94
N TYR A 187 -1.22 -1.24 -2.16
CA TYR A 187 -2.57 -1.34 -1.60
C TYR A 187 -2.87 -0.15 -0.67
N TYR A 188 -1.98 0.16 0.27
CA TYR A 188 -2.17 1.27 1.20
C TYR A 188 -2.23 2.63 0.50
N MET A 189 -1.34 2.86 -0.47
CA MET A 189 -1.33 4.07 -1.30
C MET A 189 -2.64 4.22 -2.07
N LEU A 190 -3.14 3.13 -2.67
CA LEU A 190 -4.41 3.14 -3.39
C LEU A 190 -5.59 3.47 -2.47
N VAL A 191 -5.67 2.83 -1.30
CA VAL A 191 -6.75 3.11 -0.33
C VAL A 191 -6.69 4.58 0.09
N ALA A 192 -5.52 5.09 0.47
CA ALA A 192 -5.35 6.49 0.85
C ALA A 192 -5.72 7.45 -0.28
N GLU A 193 -5.41 7.11 -1.53
CA GLU A 193 -5.78 7.89 -2.72
C GLU A 193 -7.30 7.92 -2.95
N HIS A 194 -7.95 6.77 -2.92
CA HIS A 194 -9.40 6.69 -3.10
C HIS A 194 -10.15 7.45 -2.01
N LEU A 195 -9.76 7.26 -0.75
CA LEU A 195 -10.38 7.96 0.37
C LEU A 195 -10.10 9.46 0.34
N TYR A 196 -8.87 9.88 -0.01
CA TYR A 196 -8.56 11.29 -0.21
C TYR A 196 -9.43 11.93 -1.30
N ARG A 197 -9.57 11.28 -2.46
CA ARG A 197 -10.44 11.76 -3.55
C ARG A 197 -11.90 11.81 -3.13
N LEU A 198 -12.37 10.82 -2.38
CA LEU A 198 -13.75 10.79 -1.87
C LEU A 198 -14.02 12.00 -0.98
N VAL A 199 -13.12 12.27 -0.03
CA VAL A 199 -13.17 13.42 0.88
C VAL A 199 -13.21 14.75 0.11
N GLN A 200 -12.42 14.89 -0.95
CA GLN A 200 -12.34 16.13 -1.74
C GLN A 200 -13.56 16.35 -2.65
N SER A 201 -14.26 15.30 -3.06
CA SER A 201 -15.26 15.37 -4.13
C SER A 201 -16.70 15.09 -3.70
N CYS A 202 -16.93 14.59 -2.49
CA CYS A 202 -18.24 14.15 -2.05
C CYS A 202 -18.91 15.19 -1.12
N PRO A 203 -20.17 15.57 -1.40
CA PRO A 203 -20.99 16.30 -0.44
C PRO A 203 -21.26 15.45 0.82
N VAL A 204 -21.32 16.11 1.98
CA VAL A 204 -21.53 15.47 3.30
C VAL A 204 -22.76 14.56 3.33
N ALA A 205 -23.87 14.97 2.70
CA ALA A 205 -25.16 14.28 2.78
C ALA A 205 -25.19 12.84 2.25
N ASN A 206 -24.17 12.38 1.51
CA ASN A 206 -24.07 11.00 1.01
C ASN A 206 -22.70 10.36 1.31
N PHE A 207 -21.94 10.95 2.22
CA PHE A 207 -20.54 10.57 2.40
C PHE A 207 -20.39 9.13 2.90
N GLU A 208 -21.16 8.72 3.91
CA GLU A 208 -21.06 7.37 4.49
C GLU A 208 -21.45 6.26 3.50
N ASP A 209 -22.53 6.42 2.73
CA ASP A 209 -22.91 5.43 1.70
C ASP A 209 -21.81 5.32 0.63
N ARG A 210 -21.21 6.45 0.22
CA ARG A 210 -20.09 6.41 -0.73
C ARG A 210 -18.84 5.80 -0.14
N LEU A 211 -18.50 6.11 1.11
CA LEU A 211 -17.38 5.49 1.81
C LEU A 211 -17.57 3.98 1.91
N PHE A 212 -18.75 3.52 2.28
CA PHE A 212 -19.09 2.09 2.30
C PHE A 212 -18.84 1.45 0.92
N ARG A 213 -19.35 2.06 -0.16
CA ARG A 213 -19.14 1.56 -1.53
C ARG A 213 -17.66 1.54 -1.93
N GLU A 214 -16.90 2.57 -1.58
CA GLU A 214 -15.46 2.62 -1.84
C GLU A 214 -14.72 1.52 -1.08
N LEU A 215 -15.03 1.29 0.21
CA LEU A 215 -14.42 0.21 1.00
C LEU A 215 -14.76 -1.18 0.45
N ILE A 216 -15.96 -1.37 -0.10
CA ILE A 216 -16.35 -2.59 -0.82
C ILE A 216 -15.55 -2.73 -2.11
N TYR A 217 -15.47 -1.66 -2.91
CA TYR A 217 -14.74 -1.65 -4.17
C TYR A 217 -13.26 -1.96 -3.97
N LEU A 218 -12.63 -1.37 -2.95
CA LEU A 218 -11.24 -1.59 -2.58
C LEU A 218 -11.00 -2.96 -1.92
N ASN A 219 -12.05 -3.72 -1.63
CA ASN A 219 -12.02 -4.96 -0.87
C ASN A 219 -11.27 -4.83 0.46
N PHE A 220 -11.68 -3.84 1.26
CA PHE A 220 -11.10 -3.56 2.56
C PHE A 220 -11.56 -4.57 3.61
N ASN A 221 -11.17 -5.83 3.45
CA ASN A 221 -11.58 -6.96 4.30
C ASN A 221 -10.83 -7.01 5.65
N SER A 222 -10.61 -5.85 6.29
CA SER A 222 -10.02 -5.81 7.62
C SER A 222 -11.02 -6.31 8.67
N LEU A 223 -10.55 -7.17 9.59
CA LEU A 223 -11.39 -7.74 10.64
C LEU A 223 -12.11 -6.68 11.50
N PRO A 224 -11.47 -5.56 11.90
CA PRO A 224 -12.17 -4.50 12.60
C PRO A 224 -13.35 -3.94 11.80
N LEU A 225 -13.18 -3.71 10.48
CA LEU A 225 -14.24 -3.13 9.65
C LEU A 225 -15.38 -4.12 9.43
N ILE A 226 -15.03 -5.38 9.19
CA ILE A 226 -16.00 -6.47 9.13
C ILE A 226 -16.86 -6.47 10.40
N ASN A 227 -16.22 -6.49 11.58
CA ASN A 227 -16.93 -6.50 12.85
C ASN A 227 -17.80 -5.25 13.06
N HIS A 228 -17.35 -4.08 12.58
CA HIS A 228 -18.15 -2.85 12.62
C HIS A 228 -19.46 -3.01 11.83
N TYR A 229 -19.39 -3.48 10.58
CA TYR A 229 -20.58 -3.67 9.75
C TYR A 229 -21.46 -4.83 10.20
N LEU A 230 -20.88 -5.94 10.67
CA LEU A 230 -21.65 -7.05 11.23
C LEU A 230 -22.49 -6.61 12.44
N LYS A 231 -21.92 -5.77 13.32
CA LYS A 231 -22.69 -5.18 14.42
C LYS A 231 -23.82 -4.29 13.93
N GLN A 232 -23.62 -3.49 12.88
CA GLN A 232 -24.69 -2.67 12.31
C GLN A 232 -25.83 -3.51 11.71
N ILE A 233 -25.50 -4.64 11.08
CA ILE A 233 -26.51 -5.59 10.59
C ILE A 233 -27.30 -6.19 11.77
N GLN A 234 -26.59 -6.62 12.83
CA GLN A 234 -27.20 -7.27 14.00
C GLN A 234 -27.96 -6.31 14.94
N LEU A 235 -27.65 -5.01 14.96
CA LEU A 235 -28.22 -4.05 15.92
C LEU A 235 -29.71 -3.73 15.70
N ASN A 236 -30.40 -4.40 14.76
CA ASN A 236 -31.79 -4.09 14.44
C ASN A 236 -32.83 -5.03 15.10
N TYR A 237 -32.47 -6.13 15.76
CA TYR A 237 -33.44 -7.16 16.21
C TYR A 237 -34.40 -6.74 17.33
N ASP A 238 -33.93 -6.00 18.33
CA ASP A 238 -34.73 -5.65 19.51
C ASP A 238 -35.72 -4.50 19.24
N GLN A 239 -35.70 -3.94 18.02
CA GLN A 239 -36.51 -2.78 17.61
C GLN A 239 -37.41 -3.10 16.39
N VAL A 240 -37.45 -4.34 15.91
CA VAL A 240 -38.26 -4.70 14.74
C VAL A 240 -39.74 -4.80 15.14
N GLU A 241 -40.50 -3.73 14.90
CA GLU A 241 -41.96 -3.74 15.03
C GLU A 241 -42.63 -4.63 13.98
N ASN A 242 -41.97 -4.85 12.82
CA ASN A 242 -42.52 -5.57 11.68
C ASN A 242 -41.47 -6.40 10.94
N TYR A 243 -41.47 -7.73 11.17
CA TYR A 243 -40.56 -8.66 10.49
C TYR A 243 -40.69 -8.67 8.97
N GLN A 244 -41.88 -8.42 8.41
CA GLN A 244 -42.05 -8.35 6.96
C GLN A 244 -41.36 -7.11 6.38
N GLY A 245 -41.44 -5.98 7.08
CA GLY A 245 -40.73 -4.76 6.70
C GLY A 245 -39.21 -4.95 6.73
N GLU A 246 -38.71 -5.58 7.79
CA GLU A 246 -37.28 -5.89 7.93
C GLU A 246 -36.79 -6.85 6.84
N LEU A 247 -37.57 -7.91 6.54
CA LEU A 247 -37.24 -8.85 5.48
C LEU A 247 -37.13 -8.17 4.11
N ILE A 248 -38.07 -7.26 3.79
CA ILE A 248 -38.03 -6.48 2.54
C ILE A 248 -36.76 -5.61 2.49
N LYS A 249 -36.44 -4.93 3.59
CA LYS A 249 -35.25 -4.09 3.71
C LYS A 249 -33.97 -4.92 3.50
N LEU A 250 -33.81 -6.04 4.20
CA LEU A 250 -32.66 -6.93 4.06
C LEU A 250 -32.52 -7.50 2.64
N ILE A 251 -33.62 -7.85 1.97
CA ILE A 251 -33.60 -8.29 0.57
C ILE A 251 -33.13 -7.18 -0.38
N ILE A 252 -33.57 -5.94 -0.14
CA ILE A 252 -33.13 -4.77 -0.91
C ILE A 252 -31.63 -4.52 -0.67
N ASP A 253 -31.18 -4.55 0.58
CA ASP A 253 -29.78 -4.35 0.95
C ASP A 253 -28.88 -5.44 0.35
N LEU A 254 -29.30 -6.71 0.41
CA LEU A 254 -28.59 -7.82 -0.23
C LEU A 254 -28.47 -7.64 -1.75
N ARG A 255 -29.55 -7.20 -2.40
CA ARG A 255 -29.55 -6.94 -3.85
C ARG A 255 -28.58 -5.81 -4.20
N ASN A 256 -28.65 -4.71 -3.45
CA ASN A 256 -27.80 -3.54 -3.63
C ASN A 256 -26.32 -3.93 -3.44
N LEU A 257 -26.00 -4.62 -2.35
CA LEU A 257 -24.64 -5.09 -2.05
C LEU A 257 -24.11 -6.06 -3.13
N LYS A 258 -24.93 -7.01 -3.60
CA LYS A 258 -24.54 -7.95 -4.68
C LYS A 258 -24.20 -7.24 -5.99
N SER A 259 -24.84 -6.11 -6.27
CA SER A 259 -24.57 -5.33 -7.48
C SER A 259 -23.30 -4.46 -7.42
N LEU A 260 -22.72 -4.26 -6.23
CA LEU A 260 -21.51 -3.47 -6.10
C LEU A 260 -20.30 -4.16 -6.75
N PRO A 261 -19.48 -3.44 -7.53
CA PRO A 261 -18.24 -4.00 -8.06
C PRO A 261 -17.19 -4.16 -6.96
N VAL A 262 -16.31 -5.14 -7.12
CA VAL A 262 -15.09 -5.32 -6.31
C VAL A 262 -13.91 -5.27 -7.26
N HIS A 263 -12.87 -4.51 -6.90
CA HIS A 263 -11.70 -4.39 -7.76
C HIS A 263 -10.94 -5.74 -7.82
N PRO A 264 -10.65 -6.27 -9.02
CA PRO A 264 -10.15 -7.65 -9.18
C PRO A 264 -8.70 -7.88 -8.74
N ARG A 265 -7.94 -6.82 -8.46
CA ARG A 265 -6.49 -6.89 -8.17
C ARG A 265 -6.06 -6.38 -6.79
N PHE A 266 -6.99 -5.89 -5.97
CA PHE A 266 -6.66 -5.26 -4.70
C PHE A 266 -7.45 -5.92 -3.58
N VAL A 267 -6.72 -6.47 -2.61
CA VAL A 267 -7.27 -7.15 -1.45
C VAL A 267 -6.37 -6.83 -0.26
N PHE A 268 -6.96 -6.39 0.86
CA PHE A 268 -6.18 -6.14 2.07
C PHE A 268 -5.52 -7.43 2.61
N GLN A 269 -6.28 -8.53 2.67
CA GLN A 269 -5.77 -9.87 2.97
C GLN A 269 -5.82 -10.78 1.74
N PRO A 270 -4.71 -10.91 0.99
CA PRO A 270 -4.64 -11.79 -0.18
C PRO A 270 -5.06 -13.22 0.16
N GLY A 271 -5.98 -13.79 -0.63
CA GLY A 271 -6.51 -15.15 -0.42
C GLY A 271 -7.63 -15.27 0.63
N GLY A 272 -7.97 -14.18 1.32
CA GLY A 272 -9.14 -14.12 2.20
C GLY A 272 -10.45 -13.92 1.43
N ILE A 273 -11.57 -14.17 2.11
CA ILE A 273 -12.92 -13.87 1.60
C ILE A 273 -13.06 -12.34 1.48
N SER A 274 -13.69 -11.86 0.40
CA SER A 274 -13.87 -10.42 0.20
C SER A 274 -14.86 -9.82 1.20
N LEU A 275 -14.71 -8.52 1.48
CA LEU A 275 -15.66 -7.80 2.36
C LEU A 275 -17.10 -7.94 1.84
N LYS A 276 -17.29 -7.85 0.52
CA LYS A 276 -18.58 -8.04 -0.13
C LYS A 276 -19.18 -9.41 0.16
N GLU A 277 -18.40 -10.48 0.00
CA GLU A 277 -18.86 -11.85 0.24
C GLU A 277 -19.22 -12.07 1.70
N ILE A 278 -18.38 -11.57 2.63
CA ILE A 278 -18.64 -11.66 4.07
C ILE A 278 -19.97 -10.99 4.42
N LEU A 279 -20.19 -9.76 3.96
CA LEU A 279 -21.42 -9.02 4.26
C LEU A 279 -22.65 -9.63 3.55
N CYS A 280 -22.50 -10.15 2.33
CA CYS A 280 -23.57 -10.88 1.66
C CYS A 280 -23.97 -12.14 2.44
N GLY A 281 -22.99 -12.88 2.97
CA GLY A 281 -23.21 -14.05 3.83
C GLY A 281 -23.98 -13.67 5.08
N ALA A 282 -23.51 -12.64 5.79
CA ALA A 282 -24.15 -12.14 7.00
C ALA A 282 -25.61 -11.71 6.77
N ILE A 283 -25.91 -10.94 5.71
CA ILE A 283 -27.29 -10.54 5.38
C ILE A 283 -28.15 -11.77 4.99
N THR A 284 -27.56 -12.79 4.37
CA THR A 284 -28.30 -14.02 4.01
C THR A 284 -28.67 -14.83 5.26
N GLU A 285 -27.74 -14.93 6.22
CA GLU A 285 -28.00 -15.56 7.52
C GLU A 285 -29.06 -14.79 8.30
N GLU A 286 -28.98 -13.45 8.29
CA GLU A 286 -29.95 -12.54 8.89
C GLU A 286 -31.37 -12.74 8.33
N ILE A 287 -31.51 -12.79 6.99
CA ILE A 287 -32.77 -13.10 6.31
C ILE A 287 -33.34 -14.45 6.79
N THR A 288 -32.48 -15.47 6.89
CA THR A 288 -32.89 -16.80 7.34
C THR A 288 -33.41 -16.78 8.79
N CYS A 289 -32.75 -15.99 9.66
CA CYS A 289 -33.17 -15.78 11.03
C CYS A 289 -34.54 -15.09 11.12
N VAL A 290 -34.71 -13.98 10.42
CA VAL A 290 -35.97 -13.21 10.39
C VAL A 290 -37.12 -14.05 9.83
N GLU A 291 -36.90 -14.83 8.77
CA GLU A 291 -37.89 -15.78 8.24
C GLU A 291 -38.30 -16.82 9.29
N HIS A 292 -37.35 -17.33 10.07
CA HIS A 292 -37.63 -18.29 11.12
C HIS A 292 -38.45 -17.68 12.25
N LEU A 293 -38.09 -16.48 12.72
CA LEU A 293 -38.84 -15.73 13.74
C LEU A 293 -40.28 -15.41 13.29
N GLN A 294 -40.46 -15.01 12.03
CA GLN A 294 -41.78 -14.75 11.46
C GLN A 294 -42.65 -16.00 11.46
N ARG A 295 -42.09 -17.18 11.15
CA ARG A 295 -42.82 -18.46 11.21
C ARG A 295 -43.20 -18.84 12.63
N ILE A 296 -42.33 -18.60 13.61
CA ILE A 296 -42.62 -18.85 15.02
C ILE A 296 -43.78 -17.97 15.49
N GLN A 297 -43.77 -16.66 15.18
CA GLN A 297 -44.88 -15.78 15.52
C GLN A 297 -46.18 -16.12 14.80
N GLY A 298 -46.11 -16.51 13.52
CA GLY A 298 -47.27 -16.92 12.73
C GLY A 298 -47.86 -18.27 13.13
N GLY A 299 -47.11 -19.12 13.84
CA GLY A 299 -47.54 -20.42 14.36
C GLY A 299 -47.96 -20.44 15.83
N LEU A 300 -48.01 -19.28 16.49
CA LEU A 300 -48.41 -19.09 17.89
C LEU A 300 -49.89 -18.65 18.06
N LEU A 301 -50.72 -18.88 17.03
CA LEU A 301 -52.18 -18.74 17.05
C LEU A 301 -52.85 -20.11 16.83
#